data_AF-M0PRV4-F1
#
_entry.id   AF-M0PRV4-F1
#
_cell.length_a   1.000
_cell.length_b   1.000
_cell.length_c   1.000
_cell.angle_alpha   90.00
_cell.angle_beta   90.00
_cell.angle_gamma   90.00
#
_symmetry.space_group_name_H-M   'P 1'
#
loop_
_entity.id
_entity.type
_entity.pdbx_description
1 polymer ?
#
loop_
_entity_poly.entity_id
_entity_poly.type
_entity_poly.pdbx_seq_one_letter_code
_entity_poly.pdbx_strand_id
1 'polypeptide(L)'
;MPYATAGCDACWLSYPIPVAHTILGHHAIETLYADHGLGPRDAQLGPNDLAQVSEVSIFEENSIAAQIVVDLDDEPLVFDLNKTCKILDHQRQ
;
A
#
# COMPACT_ATOMS: atom_id res chain seq x y z
N MET A 1 3.51 -13.76 0.85
CA MET A 1 2.84 -12.44 0.80
C MET A 1 2.10 -12.33 -0.52
N PRO A 2 0.90 -11.72 -0.56
CA PRO A 2 0.20 -11.47 -1.82
C PRO A 2 0.99 -10.47 -2.67
N TYR A 3 0.99 -10.71 -3.99
CA TYR A 3 1.63 -9.85 -4.99
C TYR A 3 0.55 -9.30 -5.93
N ALA A 4 0.76 -8.08 -6.39
CA ALA A 4 0.02 -7.48 -7.48
C ALA A 4 0.96 -7.25 -8.68
N THR A 5 0.41 -6.97 -9.85
CA THR A 5 1.20 -6.69 -11.05
C THR A 5 1.22 -5.20 -11.32
N ALA A 6 2.41 -4.61 -11.30
CA ALA A 6 2.64 -3.25 -11.75
C ALA A 6 2.77 -3.23 -13.28
N GLY A 7 2.09 -2.28 -13.92
CA GLY A 7 2.23 -1.97 -15.34
C GLY A 7 2.88 -0.60 -15.55
N CYS A 8 3.76 -0.49 -16.53
CA CYS A 8 4.37 0.76 -16.94
C CYS A 8 4.30 0.87 -18.46
N ASP A 9 3.33 1.66 -18.94
CA ASP A 9 3.12 1.85 -20.38
C ASP A 9 4.28 2.61 -21.05
N ALA A 10 4.87 3.57 -20.34
CA ALA A 10 6.00 4.35 -20.83
C ALA A 10 7.27 3.51 -21.06
N CYS A 11 7.38 2.36 -20.37
CA CYS A 11 8.53 1.48 -20.44
C CYS A 11 8.21 0.07 -20.94
N TRP A 12 6.95 -0.19 -21.34
CA TRP A 12 6.43 -1.49 -21.80
C TRP A 12 6.80 -2.67 -20.89
N LEU A 13 6.83 -2.42 -19.59
CA LEU A 13 7.24 -3.38 -18.59
C LEU A 13 6.08 -3.77 -17.68
N SER A 14 6.01 -5.05 -17.33
CA SER A 14 5.12 -5.57 -16.31
C SER A 14 5.90 -6.47 -15.34
N TYR A 15 5.72 -6.27 -14.04
CA TYR A 15 6.44 -6.99 -13.00
C TYR A 15 5.61 -7.13 -11.71
N PRO A 16 5.81 -8.20 -10.92
CA PRO A 16 5.11 -8.36 -9.65
C PRO A 16 5.68 -7.42 -8.58
N ILE A 17 4.81 -6.85 -7.76
CA ILE A 17 5.14 -6.07 -6.56
C ILE A 17 4.41 -6.63 -5.34
N PRO A 18 5.00 -6.62 -4.13
CA PRO A 18 4.27 -6.99 -2.92
C PRO A 18 3.11 -6.02 -2.70
N VAL A 19 1.91 -6.53 -2.39
CA VAL A 19 0.71 -5.68 -2.18
C VAL A 19 0.92 -4.65 -1.06
N ALA A 20 1.71 -4.97 -0.03
CA ALA A 20 2.06 -4.04 1.05
C ALA A 20 2.77 -2.77 0.55
N HIS A 21 3.45 -2.81 -0.60
CA HIS A 21 4.15 -1.64 -1.13
C HIS A 21 3.17 -0.55 -1.61
N THR A 22 1.89 -0.88 -1.81
CA THR A 22 0.87 0.04 -2.35
C THR A 22 0.38 1.07 -1.34
N ILE A 23 0.62 0.85 -0.04
CA ILE A 23 0.26 1.78 1.03
C ILE A 23 1.48 2.53 1.59
N LEU A 24 2.70 2.20 1.14
CA LEU A 24 3.91 2.89 1.55
C LEU A 24 3.87 4.35 1.10
N GLY A 25 4.28 5.27 1.98
CA GLY A 25 4.21 6.71 1.74
C GLY A 25 2.79 7.29 1.80
N HIS A 26 1.77 6.50 2.16
CA HIS A 26 0.45 7.05 2.44
C HIS A 26 0.48 7.83 3.77
N HIS A 27 -0.01 9.08 3.75
CA HIS A 27 -0.06 9.98 4.91
C HIS A 27 -0.58 9.33 6.20
N ALA A 28 -1.58 8.43 6.10
CA ALA A 28 -2.13 7.76 7.28
C ALA A 28 -1.12 6.83 7.98
N ILE A 29 -0.25 6.15 7.20
CA ILE A 29 0.86 5.36 7.77
C ILE A 29 1.89 6.29 8.37
N GLU A 30 2.27 7.35 7.64
CA GLU A 30 3.25 8.32 8.13
C GLU A 30 2.80 8.97 9.45
N THR A 31 1.51 9.27 9.58
CA THR A 31 0.92 9.82 10.80
C THR A 31 0.89 8.78 11.92
N LEU A 32 0.45 7.54 11.64
CA LEU A 32 0.48 6.46 12.64
C LEU A 32 1.91 6.28 13.20
N TYR A 33 2.91 6.23 12.34
CA TYR A 33 4.29 6.08 12.78
C TYR A 33 4.83 7.31 13.51
N ALA A 34 4.50 8.52 13.05
CA ALA A 34 4.88 9.75 13.74
C ALA A 34 4.26 9.84 15.15
N ASP A 35 3.00 9.43 15.31
CA ASP A 35 2.29 9.39 16.60
C ASP A 35 3.02 8.47 17.61
N HIS A 36 3.70 7.44 17.10
CA HIS A 36 4.50 6.48 17.88
C HIS A 36 6.01 6.83 17.93
N GLY A 37 6.40 8.02 17.46
CA GLY A 37 7.79 8.48 17.49
C GLY A 37 8.73 7.78 16.49
N LEU A 38 8.17 7.06 15.51
CA LEU A 38 8.90 6.37 14.46
C LEU A 38 9.17 7.31 13.28
N GLY A 39 10.40 7.33 12.78
CA GLY A 39 10.80 8.19 11.68
C GLY A 39 10.50 7.59 10.29
N PRO A 40 10.62 8.38 9.20
CA PRO A 40 10.42 7.90 7.83
C PRO A 40 11.29 6.69 7.44
N ARG A 41 12.45 6.50 8.08
CA ARG A 41 13.31 5.31 7.87
C ARG A 41 12.81 4.07 8.60
N ASP A 42 12.17 4.25 9.75
CA ASP A 42 11.56 3.16 10.52
C ASP A 42 10.22 2.75 9.88
N ALA A 43 9.58 3.69 9.18
CA ALA A 43 8.40 3.51 8.34
C ALA A 43 8.66 2.78 7.00
N GLN A 44 9.93 2.72 6.57
CA GLN A 44 10.33 2.17 5.28
C GLN A 44 10.53 0.66 5.41
N LEU A 45 9.50 -0.10 5.03
CA LEU A 45 9.59 -1.52 4.76
C LEU A 45 10.45 -1.79 3.48
N GLY A 46 11.77 -1.62 3.57
CA GLY A 46 12.78 -2.23 2.69
C GLY A 46 13.19 -1.51 1.40
N PRO A 47 14.30 -1.94 0.76
CA PRO A 47 15.23 -1.08 -0.01
C PRO A 47 14.83 -0.75 -1.46
N ASN A 48 13.60 -1.02 -1.88
CA ASN A 48 13.11 -0.62 -3.20
C ASN A 48 11.87 0.24 -3.01
N ASP A 49 12.13 1.52 -2.73
CA ASP A 49 11.16 2.60 -2.66
C ASP A 49 10.48 2.76 -4.03
N LEU A 50 9.31 2.12 -4.18
CA LEU A 50 8.51 2.13 -5.40
C LEU A 50 7.48 3.28 -5.37
N ALA A 51 7.87 4.45 -4.84
CA ALA A 51 7.03 5.65 -4.73
C ALA A 51 6.50 6.22 -6.07
N GLN A 52 6.67 5.53 -7.21
CA GLN A 52 6.06 5.87 -8.49
C GLN A 52 5.68 4.63 -9.30
N VAL A 53 4.73 3.82 -8.81
CA VAL A 53 4.04 2.83 -9.66
C VAL A 53 2.76 3.47 -10.18
N SER A 54 2.70 3.67 -11.50
CA SER A 54 1.65 4.45 -12.15
C SER A 54 0.33 3.72 -12.30
N GLU A 55 0.29 2.38 -12.27
CA GLU A 55 -0.98 1.62 -12.26
C GLU A 55 -0.75 0.15 -11.90
N VAL A 56 -1.58 -0.36 -11.00
CA VAL A 56 -1.66 -1.77 -10.58
C VAL A 56 -3.05 -2.24 -10.96
N SER A 57 -3.22 -3.42 -11.57
CA SER A 57 -4.54 -3.87 -12.02
C SER A 57 -4.84 -5.32 -11.67
N ILE A 58 -6.06 -5.57 -11.18
CA ILE A 58 -6.71 -6.88 -11.01
C ILE A 58 -8.15 -6.67 -11.53
N PHE A 59 -8.70 -7.64 -12.27
CA PHE A 59 -9.90 -7.47 -13.11
C PHE A 59 -11.24 -7.27 -12.33
N GLU A 60 -12.01 -6.26 -12.76
CA GLU A 60 -13.37 -5.71 -12.48
C GLU A 60 -14.23 -6.15 -11.27
N GLU A 61 -14.54 -5.18 -10.40
CA GLU A 61 -15.85 -4.50 -10.14
C GLU A 61 -15.95 -4.10 -8.66
N ASN A 62 -16.14 -2.79 -8.37
CA ASN A 62 -16.52 -2.03 -7.15
C ASN A 62 -16.60 -2.70 -5.75
N SER A 63 -15.82 -3.74 -5.48
CA SER A 63 -15.74 -4.43 -4.20
C SER A 63 -14.36 -4.21 -3.58
N ILE A 64 -14.31 -4.18 -2.25
CA ILE A 64 -13.05 -4.36 -1.52
C ILE A 64 -12.43 -5.68 -2.02
N ALA A 65 -11.24 -5.58 -2.60
CA ALA A 65 -10.55 -6.71 -3.22
C ALA A 65 -9.49 -7.29 -2.28
N ALA A 66 -8.88 -6.42 -1.48
CA ALA A 66 -7.91 -6.76 -0.48
C ALA A 66 -7.98 -5.75 0.67
N GLN A 67 -7.59 -6.22 1.85
CA GLN A 67 -7.42 -5.39 3.02
C GLN A 67 -5.98 -5.52 3.51
N ILE A 68 -5.35 -4.40 3.84
CA ILE A 68 -4.07 -4.40 4.54
C ILE A 68 -4.30 -3.84 5.94
N VAL A 69 -3.86 -4.59 6.94
CA VAL A 69 -3.89 -4.18 8.35
C VAL A 69 -2.45 -3.89 8.77
N VAL A 70 -2.21 -2.66 9.21
CA VAL A 70 -0.98 -2.26 9.90
C VAL A 70 -1.31 -2.25 11.38
N ASP A 71 -0.68 -3.14 12.13
CA ASP A 71 -0.89 -3.31 13.57
C ASP A 71 0.33 -2.79 14.32
N LEU A 72 0.14 -1.72 15.08
CA LEU A 72 1.16 -1.08 15.90
C LEU A 72 0.55 -0.73 17.25
N ASP A 73 1.09 -1.32 18.33
CA ASP A 73 0.69 -1.07 19.72
C ASP A 73 -0.83 -1.03 19.94
N ASP A 74 -1.55 -2.02 19.39
CA ASP A 74 -3.00 -2.17 19.48
C ASP A 74 -3.83 -1.03 18.83
N GLU A 75 -3.23 -0.25 17.92
CA GLU A 75 -3.90 0.75 17.07
C GLU A 75 -3.91 0.29 15.60
N PRO A 76 -4.85 -0.60 15.19
CA PRO A 76 -4.89 -1.08 13.83
C PRO A 76 -5.29 0.02 12.86
N LEU A 77 -4.46 0.24 11.84
CA LEU A 77 -4.78 1.04 10.67
C LEU A 77 -5.11 0.11 9.50
N VAL A 78 -6.35 0.20 9.04
CA VAL A 78 -6.89 -0.69 8.01
C VAL A 78 -7.04 0.06 6.70
N PHE A 79 -6.50 -0.51 5.62
CA PHE A 79 -6.63 -0.02 4.26
C PHE A 79 -7.47 -0.97 3.43
N ASP A 80 -8.56 -0.46 2.86
CA ASP A 80 -9.35 -1.18 1.89
C ASP A 80 -8.86 -0.83 0.49
N LEU A 81 -8.40 -1.85 -0.23
CA LEU A 81 -7.92 -1.72 -1.60
C LEU A 81 -8.98 -2.24 -2.57
N ASN A 82 -9.16 -1.52 -3.66
CA ASN A 82 -9.87 -2.08 -4.80
C ASN A 82 -8.97 -3.08 -5.56
N LYS A 83 -9.51 -3.64 -6.63
CA LYS A 83 -8.81 -4.60 -7.47
C LYS A 83 -7.59 -3.97 -8.18
N THR A 84 -7.52 -2.66 -8.35
CA THR A 84 -6.33 -1.97 -8.88
C THR A 84 -5.30 -1.64 -7.79
N CYS A 85 -5.40 -2.27 -6.61
CA CYS A 85 -4.63 -1.93 -5.40
C CYS A 85 -4.61 -0.43 -5.06
N LYS A 86 -5.62 0.32 -5.51
CA LYS A 86 -5.82 1.71 -5.15
C LYS A 86 -6.56 1.73 -3.82
N ILE A 87 -6.09 2.57 -2.91
CA ILE A 87 -6.74 2.82 -1.62
C ILE A 87 -8.12 3.43 -1.89
N LEU A 88 -9.16 2.73 -1.43
CA LEU A 88 -10.54 3.21 -1.45
C LEU A 88 -10.84 4.03 -0.19
N ASP A 89 -10.44 3.49 0.96
CA ASP A 89 -10.65 4.08 2.27
C ASP A 89 -9.55 3.63 3.24
N HIS A 90 -9.38 4.38 4.32
CA HIS A 90 -8.54 3.99 5.45
C HIS A 90 -9.17 4.43 6.77
N GLN A 91 -9.09 3.58 7.78
CA GLN A 91 -9.65 3.85 9.10
C GLN A 91 -8.75 3.30 10.20
N ARG A 92 -8.66 4.05 11.30
CA ARG A 92 -8.12 3.57 12.57
C ARG A 92 -9.24 2.83 13.31
N GLN A 93 -8.94 1.69 13.91
CA GLN A 93 -9.87 0.89 14.72
C GLN A 93 -9.60 1.06 16.22
#